data_AF-A0A5D3GG54-F1
#
_entry.id   AF-A0A5D3GG54-F1
#
_cell.length_a   1.000
_cell.length_b   1.000
_cell.length_c   1.000
_cell.angle_alpha   90.00
_cell.angle_beta   90.00
_cell.angle_gamma   90.00
#
_symmetry.space_group_name_H-M   'P 1'
#
loop_
_entity.id
_entity.type
_entity.pdbx_description
1 polymer ?
#
loop_
_entity_poly.entity_id
_entity_poly.type
_entity_poly.pdbx_seq_one_letter_code
_entity_poly.pdbx_strand_id
1 'polypeptide(L)'
;MQTYPFWMDDETPEIGIDQLLLASRQWSSRIESYSLLADIPMRSTQQMSITLPLEMAALVKAKVAAGEYASESEVIRDGLRVLLARDRAMEDWLRDEVIPAATALEAQPELGLSAEQVREHMAARRQRKGIGNA
;
A
#
# COMPACT_ATOMS: atom_id res chain seq x y z
N MET A 1 -4.49 38.40 -6.74
CA MET A 1 -4.46 37.24 -5.85
C MET A 1 -4.73 36.00 -6.71
N GLN A 2 -3.68 35.29 -7.09
CA GLN A 2 -3.76 33.97 -7.73
C GLN A 2 -3.27 32.94 -6.72
N THR A 3 -4.13 31.97 -6.43
CA THR A 3 -3.87 30.83 -5.54
C THR A 3 -3.25 29.71 -6.38
N TYR A 4 -2.02 29.30 -6.04
CA TYR A 4 -1.36 28.15 -6.65
C TYR A 4 -1.63 26.88 -5.82
N PRO A 5 -2.01 25.73 -6.43
CA PRO A 5 -2.13 24.45 -5.75
C PRO A 5 -0.75 23.85 -5.40
N PHE A 6 -0.63 23.22 -4.24
CA PHE A 6 0.62 22.78 -3.60
C PHE A 6 1.35 21.59 -4.23
N TRP A 7 0.93 21.09 -5.40
CA TRP A 7 1.50 19.90 -6.03
C TRP A 7 2.45 20.22 -7.20
N MET A 8 2.85 21.48 -7.35
CA MET A 8 3.82 21.91 -8.37
C MET A 8 5.06 22.46 -7.67
N ASP A 9 5.90 21.55 -7.17
CA ASP A 9 7.33 21.79 -7.03
C ASP A 9 8.06 20.76 -7.90
N ASP A 10 8.45 21.23 -9.10
CA ASP A 10 9.51 20.65 -9.90
C ASP A 10 10.81 21.31 -9.42
N GLU A 11 11.53 20.64 -8.51
CA GLU A 11 12.96 20.90 -8.29
C GLU A 11 13.67 19.55 -8.10
N THR A 12 14.16 19.00 -9.21
CA THR A 12 15.25 18.02 -9.19
C THR A 12 16.53 18.70 -8.69
N PRO A 13 17.19 18.24 -7.62
CA PRO A 13 18.54 18.69 -7.33
C PRO A 13 19.52 18.05 -8.32
N GLU A 14 20.19 18.88 -9.12
CA GLU A 14 21.38 18.52 -9.91
C GLU A 14 22.52 18.11 -8.97
N ILE A 15 22.57 16.84 -8.57
CA ILE A 15 23.77 16.25 -7.98
C ILE A 15 24.05 14.95 -8.75
N GLY A 16 24.94 15.06 -9.73
CA GLY A 16 25.39 13.94 -10.55
C GLY A 16 26.04 12.85 -9.70
N ILE A 17 25.61 11.61 -9.95
CA ILE A 17 26.04 10.37 -9.27
C ILE A 17 27.58 10.20 -9.29
N ASP A 18 28.26 10.86 -10.23
CA ASP A 18 29.71 10.84 -10.39
C ASP A 18 30.48 11.54 -9.25
N GLN A 19 29.89 12.53 -8.56
CA GLN A 19 30.53 13.19 -7.40
C GLN A 19 30.56 12.29 -6.15
N LEU A 20 29.55 11.42 -5.96
CA LEU A 20 29.46 10.50 -4.83
C LEU A 20 30.51 9.38 -4.91
N LEU A 21 30.92 8.99 -6.12
CA LEU A 21 31.87 7.90 -6.33
C LEU A 21 33.34 8.32 -6.10
N LEU A 22 33.70 9.59 -6.36
CA LEU A 22 35.05 10.11 -6.08
C LEU A 22 35.33 10.27 -4.57
N ALA A 23 34.31 10.59 -3.77
CA ALA A 23 34.46 10.71 -2.32
C ALA A 23 34.75 9.35 -1.63
N SER A 24 34.42 8.22 -2.26
CA SER A 24 34.60 6.89 -1.66
C SER A 24 36.05 6.39 -1.68
N ARG A 25 36.88 6.82 -2.63
CA ARG A 25 38.24 6.27 -2.79
C ARG A 25 39.28 6.88 -1.87
N GLN A 26 39.05 8.07 -1.32
CA GLN A 26 40.01 8.70 -0.39
C GLN A 26 39.74 8.36 1.08
N TRP A 27 38.61 7.72 1.39
CA TRP A 27 38.20 7.40 2.76
C TRP A 27 38.60 5.99 3.22
N SER A 28 39.51 5.32 2.50
CA SER A 28 39.88 3.93 2.80
C SER A 28 41.09 3.76 3.73
N SER A 29 41.66 4.81 4.30
CA SER A 29 42.90 4.70 5.11
C SER A 29 42.86 5.39 6.48
N ARG A 30 41.68 5.78 6.99
CA ARG A 30 41.58 6.47 8.29
C ARG A 30 40.49 6.02 9.25
N ILE A 31 39.70 4.99 8.95
CA ILE A 31 38.68 4.49 9.89
C ILE A 31 39.06 3.07 10.31
N GLU A 32 40.17 2.99 11.03
CA GLU A 32 40.46 1.88 11.95
C GLU A 32 40.29 2.42 13.36
N SER A 33 39.10 2.92 13.67
CA SER A 33 38.72 3.38 15.01
C SER A 33 37.20 3.39 15.09
N TYR A 34 36.65 2.54 15.95
CA TYR A 34 35.24 2.46 16.39
C TYR A 34 34.26 1.61 15.55
N SER A 35 34.42 0.29 15.61
CA SER A 35 33.26 -0.64 15.53
C SER A 35 32.54 -0.77 16.89
N LEU A 36 32.20 0.36 17.54
CA LEU A 36 31.41 0.41 18.79
C LEU A 36 29.96 0.88 18.57
N LEU A 37 29.42 0.72 17.35
CA LEU A 37 28.03 1.05 17.02
C LEU A 37 27.17 -0.18 16.68
N ALA A 38 27.70 -1.39 16.83
CA ALA A 38 26.95 -2.62 16.56
C ALA A 38 25.87 -2.95 17.61
N ASP A 39 25.87 -2.25 18.76
CA ASP A 39 24.95 -2.47 19.88
C ASP A 39 23.99 -1.29 20.14
N ILE A 40 23.66 -0.47 19.13
CA ILE A 40 22.46 0.36 19.25
C ILE A 40 21.26 -0.57 19.02
N PRO A 41 20.42 -0.86 20.04
CA PRO A 41 19.21 -1.63 19.83
C PRO A 41 18.34 -0.86 18.83
N MET A 42 18.25 -1.38 17.59
CA MET A 42 17.34 -0.86 16.59
C MET A 42 15.92 -1.01 17.14
N ARG A 43 15.28 0.10 17.53
CA ARG A 43 13.86 0.07 17.86
C ARG A 43 13.07 -0.26 16.60
N SER A 44 12.37 -1.40 16.62
CA SER A 44 11.46 -1.83 15.55
C SER A 44 10.12 -1.08 15.54
N THR A 45 9.90 -0.20 16.52
CA THR A 45 8.68 0.58 16.69
C THR A 45 8.98 2.05 16.93
N GLN A 46 8.33 2.93 16.18
CA GLN A 46 8.35 4.38 16.39
C GLN A 46 7.07 4.81 17.12
N GLN A 47 7.22 5.64 18.16
CA GLN A 47 6.08 6.24 18.85
C GLN A 47 5.57 7.45 18.05
N MET A 48 4.25 7.59 17.96
CA MET A 48 3.58 8.65 17.19
C MET A 48 2.34 9.11 17.94
N SER A 49 2.07 10.43 17.91
CA SER A 49 0.81 11.00 18.38
C SER A 49 -0.09 11.26 17.18
N ILE A 50 -1.33 10.79 17.24
CA ILE A 50 -2.35 10.99 16.20
C ILE A 50 -3.62 11.56 16.80
N THR A 51 -4.24 12.50 16.10
CA THR A 51 -5.55 13.04 16.47
C THR A 51 -6.61 12.29 15.69
N LEU A 52 -7.56 11.68 16.41
CA LEU A 52 -8.72 11.01 15.82
C LEU A 52 -9.99 11.83 16.06
N PRO A 53 -10.99 11.75 15.16
CA PRO A 53 -12.34 12.19 15.47
C PRO A 53 -12.85 11.52 16.76
N LEU A 54 -13.64 12.24 17.55
CA LEU A 54 -14.10 11.79 18.86
C LEU A 54 -14.76 10.41 18.81
N GLU A 55 -15.63 10.20 17.81
CA GLU A 55 -16.31 8.92 17.58
C GLU A 55 -15.32 7.76 17.37
N MET A 56 -14.29 7.97 16.54
CA MET A 56 -13.29 6.94 16.27
C MET A 56 -12.42 6.66 17.50
N ALA A 57 -12.05 7.70 18.25
CA ALA A 57 -11.32 7.53 19.50
C ALA A 57 -12.15 6.73 20.53
N ALA A 58 -13.47 6.98 20.61
CA ALA A 58 -14.38 6.23 21.46
C ALA A 58 -14.46 4.75 21.06
N LEU A 59 -14.55 4.46 19.75
CA LEU A 59 -14.54 3.08 19.25
C LEU A 59 -13.24 2.34 19.60
N VAL A 60 -12.07 2.98 19.41
CA VAL A 60 -10.78 2.38 19.78
C VAL A 60 -10.72 2.07 21.28
N LYS A 61 -11.14 3.02 22.13
CA LYS A 61 -11.20 2.81 23.58
C LYS A 61 -12.16 1.69 23.98
N ALA A 62 -13.33 1.61 23.34
CA ALA A 62 -14.31 0.58 23.62
C ALA A 62 -13.77 -0.83 23.32
N LYS A 63 -13.02 -0.99 22.23
CA LYS A 63 -12.37 -2.26 21.86
C LYS A 63 -11.36 -2.72 22.91
N VAL A 64 -10.55 -1.80 23.43
CA VAL A 64 -9.59 -2.10 24.51
C VAL A 64 -10.33 -2.41 25.81
N ALA A 65 -11.35 -1.63 26.17
CA ALA A 65 -12.16 -1.85 27.38
C ALA A 65 -12.93 -3.18 27.36
N ALA A 66 -13.34 -3.64 26.17
CA ALA A 66 -13.94 -4.96 25.97
C ALA A 66 -12.94 -6.12 26.07
N GLY A 67 -11.64 -5.82 26.15
CA GLY A 67 -10.58 -6.83 26.18
C GLY A 67 -10.29 -7.49 24.82
N GLU A 68 -10.83 -6.94 23.72
CA GLU A 68 -10.55 -7.44 22.36
C GLU A 68 -9.09 -7.17 21.97
N TYR A 69 -8.49 -6.11 22.51
CA TYR A 69 -7.12 -5.67 22.26
C TYR A 69 -6.45 -5.23 23.56
N ALA A 70 -5.14 -5.43 23.67
CA ALA A 70 -4.37 -5.06 24.85
C ALA A 70 -4.06 -3.56 24.94
N SER A 71 -4.10 -2.84 23.81
CA SER A 71 -3.82 -1.40 23.76
C SER A 71 -4.43 -0.73 22.53
N GLU A 72 -4.60 0.60 22.58
CA GLU A 72 -5.04 1.40 21.44
C GLU A 72 -4.07 1.29 20.26
N SER A 73 -2.77 1.24 20.53
CA SER A 73 -1.76 1.03 19.49
C SER A 73 -1.92 -0.31 18.76
N GLU A 74 -2.44 -1.34 19.41
CA GLU A 74 -2.70 -2.63 18.78
C GLU A 74 -3.89 -2.56 17.82
N VAL A 75 -4.98 -1.91 18.24
CA VAL A 75 -6.16 -1.67 17.39
C VAL A 75 -5.73 -0.97 16.10
N ILE A 76 -4.92 0.08 16.21
CA ILE A 76 -4.44 0.84 15.05
C ILE A 76 -3.53 -0.01 14.16
N ARG A 77 -2.57 -0.75 14.73
CA ARG A 77 -1.69 -1.62 13.93
C ARG A 77 -2.48 -2.70 13.19
N ASP A 78 -3.47 -3.30 13.85
CA ASP A 78 -4.33 -4.32 13.24
C ASP A 78 -5.12 -3.74 12.06
N GLY A 79 -5.77 -2.59 12.27
CA GLY A 79 -6.46 -1.86 11.20
C GLY A 79 -5.55 -1.53 10.01
N LEU A 80 -4.32 -1.08 10.27
CA LEU A 80 -3.35 -0.78 9.22
C LEU A 80 -2.90 -2.02 8.44
N ARG A 81 -2.79 -3.19 9.08
CA ARG A 81 -2.46 -4.44 8.38
C ARG A 81 -3.57 -4.86 7.44
N VAL A 82 -4.83 -4.73 7.87
CA VAL A 82 -6.00 -5.03 7.02
C VAL A 82 -6.04 -4.10 5.82
N LEU A 83 -5.80 -2.79 6.02
CA LEU A 83 -5.73 -1.82 4.93
C LEU A 83 -4.64 -2.20 3.92
N LEU A 84 -3.42 -2.47 4.39
CA LEU A 84 -2.31 -2.86 3.52
C LEU A 84 -2.56 -4.16 2.75
N ALA A 85 -3.19 -5.15 3.40
CA ALA A 85 -3.54 -6.41 2.74
C ALA A 85 -4.57 -6.18 1.62
N ARG A 86 -5.57 -5.33 1.86
CA ARG A 86 -6.55 -4.93 0.84
C ARG A 86 -5.90 -4.22 -0.33
N ASP A 87 -5.02 -3.27 -0.05
CA ASP A 87 -4.37 -2.47 -1.10
C ASP A 87 -3.46 -3.35 -1.97
N ARG A 88 -2.68 -4.26 -1.35
CA ARG A 88 -1.88 -5.25 -2.09
C ARG A 88 -2.74 -6.17 -2.95
N ALA A 89 -3.84 -6.70 -2.40
CA ALA A 89 -4.74 -7.57 -3.17
C ALA A 89 -5.34 -6.83 -4.38
N MET A 90 -5.64 -5.54 -4.25
CA MET A 90 -6.08 -4.71 -5.36
C MET A 90 -4.98 -4.52 -6.41
N GLU A 91 -3.76 -4.20 -5.99
CA GLU A 91 -2.61 -4.03 -6.88
C GLU A 91 -2.27 -5.32 -7.63
N ASP A 92 -2.25 -6.45 -6.93
CA ASP A 92 -2.03 -7.78 -7.51
C ASP A 92 -3.09 -8.07 -8.58
N TRP A 93 -4.37 -7.86 -8.25
CA TRP A 93 -5.46 -8.08 -9.20
C TRP A 93 -5.37 -7.17 -10.43
N LEU A 94 -5.05 -5.88 -10.23
CA LEU A 94 -4.88 -4.94 -11.33
C LEU A 94 -3.74 -5.37 -12.25
N ARG A 95 -2.59 -5.72 -11.67
CA ARG A 95 -1.39 -6.13 -12.42
C ARG A 95 -1.59 -7.45 -13.14
N ASP A 96 -2.14 -8.44 -12.46
CA ASP A 96 -2.09 -9.84 -12.92
C ASP A 96 -3.33 -10.23 -13.73
N GLU A 97 -4.48 -9.56 -13.54
CA GLU A 97 -5.71 -9.86 -14.25
C GLU A 97 -6.15 -8.72 -15.17
N VAL A 98 -6.27 -7.50 -14.64
CA VAL A 98 -6.91 -6.39 -15.37
C VAL A 98 -6.04 -5.88 -16.52
N ILE A 99 -4.75 -5.61 -16.26
CA ILE A 99 -3.85 -5.12 -17.30
C ILE A 99 -3.72 -6.13 -18.46
N PRO A 100 -3.48 -7.44 -18.24
CA PRO A 100 -3.43 -8.41 -19.32
C PRO A 100 -4.74 -8.51 -20.11
N ALA A 101 -5.89 -8.49 -19.43
CA ALA A 101 -7.19 -8.53 -20.09
C ALA A 101 -7.43 -7.28 -20.96
N ALA A 102 -7.06 -6.10 -20.46
CA ALA A 102 -7.16 -4.85 -21.21
C ALA A 102 -6.25 -4.86 -22.45
N THR A 103 -4.98 -5.25 -22.30
CA THR A 103 -4.04 -5.36 -23.43
C THR A 103 -4.53 -6.37 -24.47
N ALA A 104 -5.08 -7.51 -24.05
CA ALA A 104 -5.64 -8.50 -24.98
C ALA A 104 -6.86 -7.93 -25.75
N LEU A 105 -7.72 -7.19 -25.07
CA LEU A 105 -8.89 -6.56 -25.69
C LEU A 105 -8.51 -5.42 -26.66
N GLU A 106 -7.49 -4.63 -26.32
CA GLU A 106 -6.93 -3.62 -27.22
C GLU A 106 -6.34 -4.25 -28.49
N ALA A 107 -5.65 -5.38 -28.34
CA ALA A 107 -5.05 -6.11 -29.46
C ALA A 107 -6.10 -6.85 -30.32
N GLN A 108 -7.17 -7.36 -29.70
CA GLN A 108 -8.23 -8.14 -30.34
C GLN A 108 -9.61 -7.66 -29.87
N PRO A 109 -10.16 -6.61 -30.50
CA PRO A 109 -11.44 -6.03 -30.09
C PRO A 109 -12.62 -7.01 -30.17
N GLU A 110 -12.55 -8.02 -31.03
CA GLU A 110 -13.56 -9.10 -31.13
C GLU A 110 -13.69 -9.97 -29.87
N LEU A 111 -12.74 -9.91 -28.93
CA LEU A 111 -12.87 -10.54 -27.61
C LEU A 111 -13.92 -9.85 -26.72
N GLY A 112 -14.33 -8.62 -27.08
CA GLY A 112 -15.33 -7.85 -26.36
C GLY A 112 -16.72 -8.48 -26.44
N LEU A 113 -17.39 -8.61 -25.29
CA LEU A 113 -18.78 -9.04 -25.23
C LEU A 113 -19.72 -7.84 -25.26
N SER A 114 -20.81 -7.96 -26.03
CA SER A 114 -21.92 -7.01 -25.95
C SER A 114 -22.63 -7.08 -24.59
N ALA A 115 -23.33 -6.01 -24.21
CA ALA A 115 -24.06 -5.95 -22.96
C ALA A 115 -25.12 -7.06 -22.82
N GLU A 116 -25.73 -7.51 -23.92
CA GLU A 116 -26.67 -8.63 -23.91
C GLU A 116 -25.97 -9.96 -23.61
N GLN A 117 -24.87 -10.25 -24.30
CA GLN A 117 -24.07 -11.45 -24.06
C GLN A 117 -23.57 -11.54 -22.61
N VAL A 118 -23.17 -10.41 -22.01
CA VAL A 118 -22.78 -10.36 -20.59
C VAL A 118 -23.97 -10.69 -19.69
N ARG A 119 -25.16 -10.12 -19.94
CA ARG A 119 -26.37 -10.42 -19.16
C ARG A 119 -26.75 -11.88 -19.24
N GLU A 120 -26.79 -12.45 -20.45
CA GLU A 120 -27.08 -13.86 -20.67
C GLU A 120 -26.08 -14.76 -19.94
N HIS A 121 -24.78 -14.47 -20.06
CA HIS A 121 -23.73 -15.21 -19.37
C HIS A 121 -23.91 -15.18 -17.84
N MET A 122 -24.20 -14.01 -17.27
CA MET A 122 -24.40 -13.85 -15.83
C MET A 122 -25.69 -14.54 -15.35
N ALA A 123 -26.77 -14.49 -16.12
CA ALA A 123 -28.01 -15.21 -15.83
C ALA A 123 -27.79 -16.73 -15.80
N ALA A 124 -27.09 -17.29 -16.81
CA ALA A 124 -26.74 -18.70 -16.86
C ALA A 124 -25.84 -19.12 -15.68
N ARG A 125 -24.89 -18.26 -15.28
CA ARG A 125 -24.01 -18.51 -14.13
C ARG A 125 -24.80 -18.54 -12.79
N ARG A 126 -25.80 -17.67 -12.62
CA ARG A 126 -26.68 -17.66 -11.44
C ARG A 126 -27.55 -18.92 -11.37
N GLN A 127 -28.13 -19.35 -12.49
CA GLN A 127 -28.94 -20.58 -12.54
C GLN A 127 -28.12 -21.82 -12.14
N ARG A 128 -26.90 -21.96 -12.66
CA ARG A 128 -25.99 -23.05 -12.26
C ARG A 128 -25.67 -23.07 -10.77
N LYS A 129 -25.49 -21.89 -10.16
CA LYS A 129 -25.22 -21.78 -8.71
C LYS A 129 -26.47 -22.07 -7.85
N GLY A 130 -27.67 -21.78 -8.36
CA GLY A 130 -28.94 -22.08 -7.69
C GLY A 130 -29.32 -23.57 -7.70
N ILE A 131 -28.89 -24.33 -8.71
CA ILE A 131 -29.21 -25.76 -8.85
C ILE A 131 -28.30 -26.65 -7.98
N GLY A 132 -27.11 -26.19 -7.60
CA GLY A 132 -26.16 -26.95 -6.77
C GLY A 132 -26.37 -26.82 -5.25
N ASN A 133 -27.45 -26.19 -4.80
CA ASN A 133 -27.74 -25.93 -3.38
C ASN A 133 -29.17 -26.38 -2.98
N ALA A 134 -29.75 -27.31 -3.76
CA ALA A 134 -31.07 -27.91 -3.54
C ALA A 134 -30.94 -29.43 -3.33
#